data_AF-A0A4R7WPY3-F1
#
_entry.id   AF-A0A4R7WPY3-F1
#
_cell.length_a   1.000
_cell.length_b   1.000
_cell.length_c   1.000
_cell.angle_alpha   90.00
_cell.angle_beta   90.00
_cell.angle_gamma   90.00
#
_symmetry.space_group_name_H-M   'P 1'
#
loop_
_entity.id
_entity.type
_entity.pdbx_description
1 polymer ?
#
loop_
_entity_poly.entity_id
_entity_poly.type
_entity_poly.pdbx_seq_one_letter_code
_entity_poly.pdbx_strand_id
1 'polypeptide(L)'
;MKTLVRSFIPHPLNTRPAEWCRAALGACFGIFLTGLLSRELFGIDVTLHLLGPIGASAVLLFAVSAGPLAQPWSIIGSYLISALVALLCIHLLGNTISAASVAVCSAIVIMCVCRCLHPPGAAVAISIITSQNTISGAGLHVLLPVMLNASALLITALIYNNLTQVRYPKPHARSETGFPSISKPEPGGFQAQDLAKALEDVGTFVDMSHEDLETILHKTEENARHRNRSDIDTTRIIARNMQSLTLEHSVADAMKILARQGGQYLPVLDADHKVIGVISLVD
;
A
#
# COMPACT_ATOMS: atom_id res chain seq x y z
N MET A 1 -6.89 25.05 20.52
CA MET A 1 -7.40 23.91 21.32
C MET A 1 -8.31 22.97 20.52
N LYS A 2 -9.32 23.45 19.78
CA LYS A 2 -10.21 22.60 18.96
C LYS A 2 -9.49 21.77 17.87
N THR A 3 -8.41 22.29 17.29
CA THR A 3 -7.55 21.58 16.32
C THR A 3 -6.71 20.48 16.97
N LEU A 4 -6.20 20.71 18.18
CA LEU A 4 -5.42 19.72 18.95
C LEU A 4 -6.31 18.54 19.39
N VAL A 5 -7.55 18.81 19.80
CA VAL A 5 -8.51 17.76 20.16
C VAL A 5 -8.90 16.92 18.93
N ARG A 6 -9.02 17.55 17.75
CA ARG A 6 -9.29 16.85 16.48
C ARG A 6 -8.14 15.96 16.02
N SER A 7 -6.89 16.22 16.40
CA SER A 7 -5.76 15.33 16.04
C SER A 7 -5.68 14.05 16.87
N PHE A 8 -6.40 13.94 17.99
CA PHE A 8 -6.43 12.71 18.79
C PHE A 8 -7.36 11.63 18.22
N ILE A 9 -8.31 12.03 17.36
CA ILE A 9 -9.24 11.08 16.72
C ILE A 9 -8.72 10.79 15.31
N PRO A 10 -8.25 9.56 15.03
CA PRO A 10 -7.79 9.21 13.70
C PRO A 10 -8.97 9.24 12.71
N HIS A 11 -8.65 9.45 11.43
CA HIS A 11 -9.65 9.27 10.39
C HIS A 11 -10.15 7.82 10.40
N PRO A 12 -11.46 7.59 10.16
CA PRO A 12 -11.98 6.24 10.11
C PRO A 12 -11.26 5.44 9.01
N LEU A 13 -10.92 4.19 9.33
CA LEU A 13 -10.34 3.27 8.35
C LEU A 13 -11.37 3.05 7.24
N ASN A 14 -10.98 3.28 6.00
CA ASN A 14 -11.85 3.11 4.83
C ASN A 14 -12.01 1.61 4.47
N THR A 15 -12.56 0.85 5.40
CA THR A 15 -12.66 -0.63 5.38
C THR A 15 -14.05 -1.05 5.80
N ARG A 16 -14.55 -2.16 5.25
CA ARG A 16 -15.92 -2.62 5.52
C ARG A 16 -15.96 -3.36 6.87
N PRO A 17 -17.06 -3.28 7.65
CA PRO A 17 -17.15 -3.99 8.95
C PRO A 17 -16.90 -5.51 8.87
N ALA A 18 -17.24 -6.14 7.74
CA ALA A 18 -16.95 -7.55 7.48
C ALA A 18 -15.45 -7.86 7.50
N GLU A 19 -14.60 -6.92 7.05
CA GLU A 19 -13.15 -7.07 7.03
C GLU A 19 -12.56 -7.01 8.44
N TRP A 20 -13.16 -6.22 9.34
CA TRP A 20 -12.77 -6.18 10.76
C TRP A 20 -13.07 -7.51 11.46
N CYS A 21 -14.27 -8.05 11.24
CA CYS A 21 -14.66 -9.33 11.84
C CYS A 21 -13.75 -10.47 11.33
N ARG A 22 -13.50 -10.51 10.02
CA ARG A 22 -12.55 -11.45 9.41
C ARG A 22 -11.15 -11.30 10.01
N ALA A 23 -10.62 -10.08 10.11
CA ALA A 23 -9.29 -9.85 10.70
C ALA A 23 -9.23 -10.28 12.17
N ALA A 24 -10.25 -9.97 12.97
CA ALA A 24 -10.33 -10.36 14.37
C ALA A 24 -10.40 -11.89 14.56
N LEU A 25 -11.19 -12.58 13.73
CA LEU A 25 -11.26 -14.04 13.75
C LEU A 25 -9.94 -14.68 13.34
N GLY A 26 -9.29 -14.15 12.29
CA GLY A 26 -7.96 -14.59 11.86
C GLY A 26 -6.90 -14.40 12.94
N ALA A 27 -6.88 -13.22 13.57
CA ALA A 27 -5.96 -12.93 14.67
C ALA A 27 -6.20 -13.84 15.87
N CYS A 28 -7.45 -14.03 16.29
CA CYS A 28 -7.82 -14.95 17.36
C CYS A 28 -7.32 -16.37 17.08
N PHE A 29 -7.61 -16.89 15.88
CA PHE A 29 -7.19 -18.22 15.47
C PHE A 29 -5.67 -18.35 15.40
N GLY A 30 -4.98 -17.36 14.81
CA GLY A 30 -3.52 -17.32 14.69
C GLY A 30 -2.82 -17.30 16.04
N ILE A 31 -3.27 -16.44 16.96
CA ILE A 31 -2.72 -16.35 18.32
C ILE A 31 -2.97 -17.66 19.07
N PHE A 32 -4.20 -18.21 18.99
CA PHE A 32 -4.56 -19.44 19.69
C PHE A 32 -3.72 -20.63 19.21
N LEU A 33 -3.61 -20.84 17.90
CA LEU A 33 -2.84 -21.95 17.34
C LEU A 33 -1.35 -21.82 17.66
N THR A 34 -0.80 -20.62 17.50
CA THR A 34 0.61 -20.32 17.78
C THR A 34 0.92 -20.52 19.28
N GLY A 35 0.07 -19.97 20.15
CA GLY A 35 0.21 -20.11 21.60
C GLY A 35 0.07 -21.56 22.07
N LEU A 36 -0.83 -22.34 21.47
CA LEU A 36 -0.98 -23.76 21.77
C LEU A 36 0.29 -24.54 21.39
N LEU A 37 0.82 -24.33 20.18
CA LEU A 37 2.05 -24.98 19.72
C LEU A 37 3.26 -24.61 20.61
N SER A 38 3.39 -23.32 20.93
CA SER A 38 4.46 -22.83 21.82
C SER A 38 4.35 -23.44 23.22
N ARG A 39 3.13 -23.56 23.75
CA ARG A 39 2.88 -24.16 25.07
C ARG A 39 3.28 -25.64 25.10
N GLU A 40 2.91 -26.41 24.10
CA GLU A 40 3.22 -27.84 24.05
C GLU A 40 4.72 -28.12 23.91
N LEU A 41 5.45 -27.27 23.19
CA LEU A 41 6.88 -27.47 22.92
C LEU A 41 7.81 -26.84 23.97
N PHE A 42 7.43 -25.69 24.54
CA PHE A 42 8.32 -24.88 25.40
C PHE A 42 7.70 -24.53 26.77
N GLY A 43 6.47 -24.95 27.04
CA GLY A 43 5.77 -24.69 28.29
C GLY A 43 5.00 -23.37 28.33
N ILE A 44 4.17 -23.24 29.37
CA ILE A 44 3.26 -22.09 29.51
C ILE A 44 4.01 -20.79 29.83
N ASP A 45 5.06 -20.85 30.66
CA ASP A 45 5.78 -19.66 31.11
C ASP A 45 6.48 -18.94 29.96
N VAL A 46 7.17 -19.69 29.08
CA VAL A 46 7.80 -19.13 27.87
C VAL A 46 6.76 -18.52 26.95
N THR A 47 5.64 -19.23 26.78
CA THR A 47 4.55 -18.81 25.89
C THR A 47 3.92 -17.50 26.34
N LEU A 48 3.65 -17.33 27.65
CA LEU A 48 3.04 -16.12 28.19
C LEU A 48 3.92 -14.87 27.99
N HIS A 49 5.24 -15.02 28.06
CA HIS A 49 6.17 -13.91 27.81
C HIS A 49 6.22 -13.49 26.32
N LEU A 50 5.98 -14.43 25.40
CA LEU A 50 5.99 -14.16 23.96
C LEU A 50 4.61 -13.79 23.40
N LEU A 51 3.53 -14.02 24.18
CA LEU A 51 2.16 -13.80 23.72
C LEU A 51 1.86 -12.33 23.39
N GLY A 52 2.44 -11.39 24.12
CA GLY A 52 2.31 -9.96 23.84
C GLY A 52 2.80 -9.58 22.44
N PRO A 53 4.08 -9.84 22.10
CA PRO A 53 4.60 -9.67 20.75
C PRO A 53 3.80 -10.42 19.66
N ILE A 54 3.37 -11.66 19.94
CA ILE A 54 2.55 -12.46 19.01
C ILE A 54 1.21 -11.76 18.75
N GLY A 55 0.55 -11.26 19.79
CA GLY A 55 -0.71 -10.55 19.67
C GLY A 55 -0.58 -9.28 18.82
N ALA A 56 0.46 -8.48 19.07
CA ALA A 56 0.74 -7.29 18.26
C ALA A 56 1.05 -7.63 16.79
N SER A 57 1.80 -8.71 16.55
CA SER A 57 2.08 -9.22 15.20
C SER A 57 0.81 -9.69 14.50
N ALA A 58 -0.11 -10.34 15.21
CA ALA A 58 -1.37 -10.80 14.65
C ALA A 58 -2.21 -9.61 14.15
N VAL A 59 -2.26 -8.50 14.89
CA VAL A 59 -2.96 -7.30 14.41
C VAL A 59 -2.39 -6.83 13.07
N LEU A 60 -1.07 -6.76 12.92
CA LEU A 60 -0.45 -6.38 11.65
C LEU A 60 -0.73 -7.39 10.53
N LEU A 61 -0.56 -8.68 10.81
CA LEU A 61 -0.67 -9.74 9.81
C LEU A 61 -2.12 -9.99 9.34
N PHE A 62 -3.14 -9.67 10.15
CA PHE A 62 -4.54 -9.95 9.81
C PHE A 62 -5.36 -8.69 9.50
N ALA A 63 -5.10 -7.56 10.18
CA ALA A 63 -5.84 -6.32 9.99
C ALA A 63 -5.15 -5.36 9.00
N VAL A 64 -3.81 -5.34 8.95
CA VAL A 64 -3.02 -4.43 8.09
C VAL A 64 -2.02 -5.21 7.22
N SER A 65 -2.49 -6.36 6.68
CA SER A 65 -1.65 -7.31 5.94
C SER A 65 -1.06 -6.78 4.63
N ALA A 66 -1.58 -5.64 4.16
CA ALA A 66 -1.13 -4.96 2.96
C ALA A 66 0.18 -4.17 3.14
N GLY A 67 0.51 -3.77 4.38
CA GLY A 67 1.64 -2.87 4.64
C GLY A 67 3.00 -3.55 4.58
N PRO A 68 4.09 -2.80 4.33
CA PRO A 68 5.46 -3.33 4.31
C PRO A 68 5.87 -3.95 5.67
N LEU A 69 5.31 -3.44 6.76
CA LEU A 69 5.58 -3.92 8.12
C LEU A 69 5.00 -5.33 8.38
N ALA A 70 4.01 -5.76 7.60
CA ALA A 70 3.40 -7.08 7.70
C ALA A 70 4.05 -8.11 6.77
N GLN A 71 5.02 -7.73 5.92
CA GLN A 71 5.65 -8.66 4.99
C GLN A 71 6.37 -9.81 5.71
N PRO A 72 6.46 -11.01 5.10
CA PRO A 72 7.12 -12.18 5.70
C PRO A 72 8.54 -11.91 6.20
N TRP A 73 9.33 -11.12 5.46
CA TRP A 73 10.69 -10.75 5.86
C TRP A 73 10.71 -9.85 7.11
N SER A 74 9.74 -8.95 7.24
CA SER A 74 9.62 -8.03 8.37
C SER A 74 9.44 -8.80 9.67
N ILE A 75 8.55 -9.80 9.73
CA ILE A 75 8.35 -10.60 10.95
C ILE A 75 9.54 -11.53 11.25
N ILE A 76 10.02 -12.29 10.26
CA ILE A 76 11.10 -13.26 10.48
C ILE A 76 12.42 -12.55 10.82
N GLY A 77 12.78 -11.53 10.04
CA GLY A 77 14.01 -10.77 10.23
C GLY A 77 14.03 -10.01 11.56
N SER A 78 12.93 -9.32 11.89
CA SER A 78 12.86 -8.56 13.15
C SER A 78 12.96 -9.44 14.38
N TYR A 79 12.25 -10.57 14.43
CA TYR A 79 12.27 -11.45 15.59
C TYR A 79 13.66 -12.06 15.79
N LEU A 80 14.35 -12.42 14.70
CA LEU A 80 15.72 -12.95 14.75
C LEU A 80 16.69 -11.90 15.27
N ILE A 81 16.67 -10.70 14.69
CA ILE A 81 17.52 -9.57 15.09
C ILE A 81 17.26 -9.21 16.55
N SER A 82 15.99 -9.11 16.95
CA SER A 82 15.60 -8.77 18.32
C SER A 82 16.10 -9.79 19.34
N ALA A 83 16.00 -11.09 19.02
CA ALA A 83 16.50 -12.14 19.89
C ALA A 83 18.03 -12.09 20.05
N LEU A 84 18.77 -11.93 18.95
CA LEU A 84 20.22 -11.84 18.97
C LEU A 84 20.72 -10.60 19.72
N VAL A 85 20.12 -9.44 19.45
CA VAL A 85 20.45 -8.17 20.12
C VAL A 85 20.11 -8.24 21.61
N ALA A 86 18.96 -8.83 21.97
CA ALA A 86 18.59 -9.03 23.37
C ALA A 86 19.61 -9.90 24.12
N LEU A 87 19.99 -11.05 23.54
CA LEU A 87 21.01 -11.92 24.11
C LEU A 87 22.36 -11.20 24.29
N LEU A 88 22.77 -10.41 23.31
CA LEU A 88 23.99 -9.60 23.39
C LEU A 88 23.90 -8.58 24.54
N CYS A 89 22.77 -7.88 24.66
CA CYS A 89 22.57 -6.91 25.72
C CYS A 89 22.51 -7.57 27.11
N ILE A 90 21.89 -8.74 27.24
CA ILE A 90 21.92 -9.53 28.48
C ILE A 90 23.35 -9.87 28.87
N HIS A 91 24.16 -10.31 27.90
CA HIS A 91 25.54 -10.67 28.17
C HIS A 91 26.39 -9.48 28.65
N LEU A 92 26.15 -8.28 28.09
CA LEU A 92 26.94 -7.07 28.39
C LEU A 92 26.44 -6.28 29.59
N LEU A 93 25.12 -6.22 29.80
CA LEU A 93 24.44 -5.30 30.72
C LEU A 93 23.51 -6.00 31.72
N GLY A 94 23.39 -7.33 31.63
CA GLY A 94 22.48 -8.13 32.44
C GLY A 94 20.99 -7.90 32.12
N ASN A 95 20.13 -8.43 32.99
CA ASN A 95 18.68 -8.34 32.86
C ASN A 95 18.14 -7.03 33.47
N THR A 96 18.54 -5.89 32.92
CA THR A 96 18.18 -4.56 33.42
C THR A 96 17.27 -3.80 32.45
N ILE A 97 16.54 -2.80 32.96
CA ILE A 97 15.74 -1.89 32.12
C ILE A 97 16.64 -1.16 31.11
N SER A 98 17.85 -0.75 31.53
CA SER A 98 18.86 -0.16 30.65
C SER A 98 19.25 -1.10 29.51
N ALA A 99 19.46 -2.39 29.79
CA ALA A 99 19.74 -3.38 28.74
C ALA A 99 18.58 -3.49 27.75
N ALA A 100 17.33 -3.49 28.24
CA ALA A 100 16.15 -3.51 27.39
C ALA A 100 16.03 -2.26 26.51
N SER A 101 16.29 -1.07 27.04
CA SER A 101 16.27 0.18 26.26
C SER A 101 17.35 0.20 25.17
N VAL A 102 18.57 -0.25 25.48
CA VAL A 102 19.67 -0.35 24.51
C VAL A 102 19.36 -1.40 23.44
N ALA A 103 18.80 -2.55 23.84
CA ALA A 103 18.41 -3.61 22.92
C ALA A 103 17.33 -3.14 21.95
N VAL A 104 16.30 -2.45 22.43
CA VAL A 104 15.22 -1.91 21.57
C VAL A 104 15.78 -0.88 20.59
N CYS A 105 16.58 0.07 21.07
CA CYS A 105 17.15 1.11 20.21
C CYS A 105 18.03 0.53 19.10
N SER A 106 18.95 -0.36 19.47
CA SER A 106 19.84 -1.02 18.50
C SER A 106 19.08 -1.95 17.56
N ALA A 107 18.10 -2.73 18.05
CA ALA A 107 17.27 -3.59 17.23
C ALA A 107 16.47 -2.81 16.18
N ILE A 108 15.91 -1.64 16.53
CA ILE A 108 15.20 -0.78 15.58
C ILE A 108 16.16 -0.31 14.46
N VAL A 109 17.34 0.19 14.82
CA VAL A 109 18.34 0.64 13.83
C VAL A 109 18.72 -0.51 12.89
N ILE A 110 19.03 -1.68 13.44
CA ILE A 110 19.42 -2.85 12.65
C ILE A 110 18.26 -3.33 11.76
N MET A 111 17.02 -3.34 12.25
CA MET A 111 15.85 -3.66 11.44
C MET A 111 15.64 -2.69 10.28
N CYS A 112 15.83 -1.38 10.50
CA CYS A 112 15.76 -0.38 9.44
C CYS A 112 16.82 -0.64 8.36
N VAL A 113 18.07 -0.92 8.77
CA VAL A 113 19.17 -1.26 7.85
C VAL A 113 18.87 -2.55 7.08
N CYS A 114 18.35 -3.58 7.74
CA CYS A 114 18.00 -4.87 7.15
C CYS A 114 16.63 -4.85 6.42
N ARG A 115 15.93 -3.71 6.40
CA ARG A 115 14.61 -3.52 5.76
C ARG A 115 13.57 -4.53 6.26
N CYS A 116 13.64 -4.89 7.53
CA CYS A 116 12.73 -5.82 8.20
C CYS A 116 12.06 -5.20 9.43
N LEU A 117 11.77 -3.89 9.38
CA LEU A 117 11.11 -3.20 10.48
C LEU A 117 9.74 -3.83 10.75
N HIS A 118 9.58 -4.36 11.94
CA HIS A 118 8.32 -4.91 12.43
C HIS A 118 8.23 -4.58 13.93
N PRO A 119 7.39 -3.59 14.31
CA PRO A 119 7.36 -3.05 15.68
C PRO A 119 7.24 -4.10 16.80
N PRO A 120 6.49 -5.22 16.64
CA PRO A 120 6.47 -6.29 17.64
C PRO A 120 7.83 -6.90 17.96
N GLY A 121 8.82 -6.83 17.06
CA GLY A 121 10.20 -7.27 17.34
C GLY A 121 10.83 -6.53 18.53
N ALA A 122 10.58 -5.22 18.68
CA ALA A 122 11.03 -4.48 19.86
C ALA A 122 10.46 -5.07 21.16
N ALA A 123 9.19 -5.49 21.15
CA ALA A 123 8.57 -6.16 22.29
C ALA A 123 9.18 -7.55 22.53
N VAL A 124 9.59 -8.29 21.50
CA VAL A 124 10.35 -9.55 21.65
C VAL A 124 11.65 -9.32 22.41
N ALA A 125 12.42 -8.29 22.05
CA ALA A 125 13.66 -7.97 22.75
C ALA A 125 13.43 -7.68 24.24
N ILE A 126 12.40 -6.90 24.56
CA ILE A 126 11.99 -6.63 25.95
C ILE A 126 11.61 -7.93 26.65
N SER A 127 10.72 -8.74 26.07
CA SER A 127 10.28 -10.01 26.63
C SER A 127 11.45 -10.94 26.96
N ILE A 128 12.47 -11.02 26.10
CA ILE A 128 13.65 -11.87 26.33
C ILE A 128 14.50 -11.35 27.48
N ILE A 129 14.61 -10.03 27.67
CA ILE A 129 15.43 -9.44 28.74
C ILE A 129 14.71 -9.52 30.09
N THR A 130 13.39 -9.30 30.11
CA THR A 130 12.62 -9.25 31.36
C THR A 130 12.23 -10.63 31.91
N SER A 131 12.32 -11.67 31.09
CA SER A 131 11.93 -13.05 31.43
C SER A 131 12.95 -13.81 32.30
N GLN A 132 14.05 -13.17 32.68
CA GLN A 132 15.08 -13.72 33.59
C GLN A 132 15.44 -15.18 33.25
N ASN A 133 15.16 -16.14 34.14
CA ASN A 133 15.58 -17.53 33.97
C ASN A 133 14.67 -18.36 33.05
N THR A 134 13.46 -17.89 32.73
CA THR A 134 12.50 -18.67 31.92
C THR A 134 12.91 -18.74 30.45
N ILE A 135 13.55 -17.68 29.94
CA ILE A 135 13.87 -17.52 28.51
C ILE A 135 15.34 -17.11 28.33
N SER A 136 15.85 -16.14 29.10
CA SER A 136 17.24 -15.67 28.94
C SER A 136 18.28 -16.75 29.33
N GLY A 137 17.95 -17.62 30.27
CA GLY A 137 18.83 -18.71 30.73
C GLY A 137 19.13 -19.76 29.67
N ALA A 138 18.36 -19.81 28.58
CA ALA A 138 18.52 -20.77 27.50
C ALA A 138 19.64 -20.40 26.50
N GLY A 139 20.21 -19.19 26.61
CA GLY A 139 21.21 -18.69 25.66
C GLY A 139 20.68 -18.69 24.23
N LEU A 140 21.42 -19.27 23.29
CA LEU A 140 21.02 -19.32 21.88
C LEU A 140 19.74 -20.14 21.63
N HIS A 141 19.38 -21.07 22.53
CA HIS A 141 18.14 -21.84 22.41
C HIS A 141 16.89 -20.98 22.52
N VAL A 142 16.98 -19.74 23.02
CA VAL A 142 15.88 -18.77 22.99
C VAL A 142 15.33 -18.53 21.59
N LEU A 143 16.16 -18.73 20.57
CA LEU A 143 15.78 -18.50 19.19
C LEU A 143 14.71 -19.50 18.74
N LEU A 144 14.67 -20.70 19.32
CA LEU A 144 13.70 -21.75 18.96
C LEU A 144 12.25 -21.33 19.26
N PRO A 145 11.84 -20.99 20.50
CA PRO A 145 10.47 -20.54 20.76
C PRO A 145 10.15 -19.24 20.02
N VAL A 146 11.09 -18.32 19.87
CA VAL A 146 10.86 -17.04 19.16
C VAL A 146 10.59 -17.27 17.68
N MET A 147 11.41 -18.07 16.99
CA MET A 147 11.24 -18.39 15.58
C MET A 147 10.06 -19.31 15.33
N LEU A 148 9.75 -20.24 16.24
CA LEU A 148 8.55 -21.06 16.16
C LEU A 148 7.31 -20.14 16.17
N ASN A 149 7.24 -19.22 17.12
CA ASN A 149 6.10 -18.31 17.23
C ASN A 149 5.96 -17.39 16.00
N ALA A 150 7.07 -16.83 15.51
CA ALA A 150 7.07 -16.02 14.29
C ALA A 150 6.60 -16.80 13.05
N SER A 151 7.15 -18.00 12.84
CA SER A 151 6.84 -18.83 11.67
C SER A 151 5.43 -19.42 11.74
N ALA A 152 4.98 -19.91 12.90
CA ALA A 152 3.64 -20.45 13.08
C ALA A 152 2.56 -19.38 12.82
N LEU A 153 2.74 -18.18 13.38
CA LEU A 153 1.83 -17.07 13.15
C LEU A 153 1.83 -16.64 11.68
N LEU A 154 3.01 -16.53 11.07
CA LEU A 154 3.15 -16.17 9.65
C LEU A 154 2.47 -17.19 8.73
N ILE A 155 2.71 -18.49 8.96
CA ILE A 155 2.08 -19.57 8.18
C ILE A 155 0.55 -19.50 8.33
N THR A 156 0.06 -19.28 9.55
CA THR A 156 -1.38 -19.16 9.79
C THR A 156 -1.97 -17.95 9.07
N ALA A 157 -1.27 -16.82 9.06
CA ALA A 157 -1.68 -15.63 8.33
C ALA A 157 -1.65 -15.82 6.81
N LEU A 158 -0.62 -16.49 6.28
CA LEU A 158 -0.53 -16.86 4.86
C LEU A 158 -1.73 -17.70 4.44
N ILE A 159 -2.06 -18.74 5.19
CA ILE A 159 -3.17 -19.63 4.87
C ILE A 159 -4.50 -18.86 5.00
N TYR A 160 -4.74 -18.24 6.15
CA TYR A 160 -6.03 -17.61 6.45
C TYR A 160 -6.36 -16.42 5.53
N ASN A 161 -5.40 -15.53 5.28
CA ASN A 161 -5.65 -14.36 4.43
C ASN A 161 -5.95 -14.79 2.98
N ASN A 162 -5.19 -15.73 2.43
CA ASN A 162 -5.45 -16.23 1.08
C ASN A 162 -6.78 -16.99 0.97
N LEU A 163 -7.14 -17.81 1.97
CA LEU A 163 -8.45 -18.47 2.01
C LEU A 163 -9.61 -17.48 2.09
N THR A 164 -9.40 -16.35 2.75
CA THR A 164 -10.40 -15.28 2.86
C THR A 164 -10.28 -14.22 1.75
N GLN A 165 -9.61 -14.56 0.65
CA GLN A 165 -9.47 -13.73 -0.58
C GLN A 165 -8.72 -12.41 -0.37
N VAL A 166 -7.96 -12.28 0.73
CA VAL A 166 -7.02 -11.18 0.94
C VAL A 166 -5.63 -11.64 0.53
N ARG A 167 -5.15 -11.15 -0.62
CA ARG A 167 -3.85 -11.55 -1.17
C ARG A 167 -2.71 -11.21 -0.20
N TYR A 168 -2.02 -12.24 0.27
CA TYR A 168 -0.90 -12.09 1.20
C TYR A 168 0.14 -13.22 0.98
N PRO A 169 1.44 -12.92 0.80
CA PRO A 169 2.04 -11.59 0.83
C PRO A 169 1.72 -10.81 -0.44
N LYS A 170 1.66 -9.48 -0.34
CA LYS A 170 1.63 -8.64 -1.53
C LYS A 170 3.00 -8.73 -2.21
N PRO A 171 3.08 -9.08 -3.50
CA PRO A 171 4.34 -9.01 -4.24
C PRO A 171 4.89 -7.59 -4.20
N HIS A 172 6.20 -7.45 -4.04
CA HIS A 172 6.86 -6.20 -4.41
C HIS A 172 6.71 -6.10 -5.94
N ALA A 173 6.04 -5.07 -6.45
CA ALA A 173 6.04 -4.87 -7.89
C ALA A 173 7.49 -4.58 -8.27
N ARG A 174 8.08 -5.48 -9.05
CA ARG A 174 9.38 -5.21 -9.65
C ARG A 174 9.17 -3.98 -10.53
N SER A 175 9.82 -2.86 -10.22
CA SER A 175 9.95 -1.78 -11.19
C SER A 175 10.55 -2.41 -12.44
N GLU A 176 9.76 -2.59 -13.49
CA GLU A 176 10.26 -3.11 -14.75
C GLU A 176 11.21 -2.07 -15.33
N THR A 177 12.49 -2.18 -14.99
CA THR A 177 13.58 -1.50 -15.70
C THR A 177 13.86 -2.18 -17.05
N GLY A 178 12.82 -2.55 -17.78
CA GLY A 178 12.95 -3.30 -19.03
C GLY A 178 11.74 -3.11 -19.92
N PHE A 179 11.95 -2.34 -20.99
CA PHE A 179 11.05 -2.01 -22.09
C PHE A 179 10.12 -0.80 -21.84
N PRO A 180 10.35 0.34 -22.53
CA PRO A 180 9.38 1.42 -22.53
C PRO A 180 8.11 0.90 -23.21
N SER A 181 7.04 0.75 -22.44
CA SER A 181 5.70 0.76 -23.00
C SER A 181 5.57 2.07 -23.80
N ILE A 182 5.38 1.95 -25.10
CA ILE A 182 5.13 3.07 -26.03
C ILE A 182 3.68 3.56 -25.84
N SER A 183 3.24 3.69 -24.59
CA SER A 183 2.10 4.53 -24.23
C SER A 183 2.63 5.96 -24.20
N LYS A 184 2.33 6.72 -25.26
CA LYS A 184 2.65 8.16 -25.33
C LYS A 184 2.32 8.81 -23.98
N PRO A 185 3.23 9.60 -23.39
CA PRO A 185 2.91 10.34 -22.17
C PRO A 185 1.70 11.23 -22.47
N GLU A 186 0.57 10.93 -21.81
CA GLU A 186 -0.60 11.78 -21.95
C GLU A 186 -0.29 13.13 -21.31
N PRO A 187 -0.59 14.25 -21.99
CA PRO A 187 -0.31 15.57 -21.46
C PRO A 187 -1.13 15.80 -20.19
N GLY A 188 -0.46 15.78 -19.03
CA GLY A 188 -1.03 16.16 -17.73
C GLY A 188 -1.03 15.11 -16.61
N GLY A 189 -0.49 13.90 -16.81
CA GLY A 189 -0.33 12.91 -15.73
C GLY A 189 1.04 12.97 -15.04
N PHE A 190 1.14 12.49 -13.80
CA PHE A 190 2.43 12.30 -13.09
C PHE A 190 3.12 10.98 -13.49
N GLN A 191 4.44 10.92 -13.38
CA GLN A 191 5.21 9.68 -13.55
C GLN A 191 5.72 9.13 -12.21
N ALA A 192 6.10 7.85 -12.18
CA ALA A 192 6.71 7.22 -11.01
C ALA A 192 7.94 7.98 -10.46
N GLN A 193 8.72 8.63 -11.34
CA GLN A 193 9.87 9.45 -10.94
C GLN A 193 9.44 10.73 -10.21
N ASP A 194 8.35 11.36 -10.63
CA ASP A 194 7.79 12.54 -9.98
C ASP A 194 7.27 12.18 -8.57
N LEU A 195 6.65 11.01 -8.43
CA LEU A 195 6.19 10.50 -7.15
C LEU A 195 7.34 10.19 -6.19
N ALA A 196 8.42 9.54 -6.67
CA ALA A 196 9.59 9.25 -5.86
C ALA A 196 10.25 10.54 -5.34
N LYS A 197 10.40 11.56 -6.19
CA LYS A 197 10.95 12.86 -5.79
C LYS A 197 10.04 13.58 -4.80
N ALA A 198 8.72 13.54 -5.00
CA ALA A 198 7.77 14.12 -4.06
C ALA A 198 7.82 13.45 -2.68
N LEU A 199 8.00 12.13 -2.62
CA LEU A 199 8.17 11.40 -1.37
C LEU A 199 9.46 11.78 -0.65
N GLU A 200 10.55 12.00 -1.39
CA GLU A 200 11.82 12.49 -0.85
C GLU A 200 11.67 13.91 -0.28
N ASP A 201 11.01 14.82 -1.01
CA ASP A 201 10.75 16.20 -0.59
C ASP A 201 9.81 16.28 0.64
N VAL A 202 8.84 15.37 0.75
CA VAL A 202 7.91 15.30 1.89
C VAL A 202 8.60 14.79 3.16
N GLY A 203 9.65 13.98 3.04
CA GLY A 203 10.50 13.54 4.16
C GLY A 203 9.79 12.84 5.32
N THR A 204 8.53 12.44 5.13
CA THR A 204 7.65 11.91 6.18
C THR A 204 7.38 10.43 5.92
N PHE A 205 7.35 9.62 6.98
CA PHE A 205 6.99 8.20 6.86
C PHE A 205 5.53 8.06 6.38
N VAL A 206 5.35 7.50 5.20
CA VAL A 206 4.03 7.12 4.66
C VAL A 206 3.89 5.61 4.80
N ASP A 207 2.89 5.16 5.56
CA ASP A 207 2.58 3.73 5.74
C ASP A 207 1.82 3.14 4.54
N MET A 208 2.36 3.36 3.34
CA MET A 208 1.88 2.80 2.08
C MET A 208 3.07 2.51 1.19
N SER A 209 2.97 1.46 0.38
CA SER A 209 3.98 1.20 -0.63
C SER A 209 3.93 2.28 -1.72
N HIS A 210 5.03 2.47 -2.46
CA HIS A 210 5.08 3.47 -3.54
C HIS A 210 4.02 3.16 -4.61
N GLU A 211 3.77 1.87 -4.85
CA GLU A 211 2.83 1.37 -5.85
C GLU A 211 1.37 1.57 -5.43
N ASP A 212 1.05 1.34 -4.15
CA ASP A 212 -0.30 1.60 -3.62
C ASP A 212 -0.59 3.11 -3.74
N LEU A 213 0.41 3.98 -3.47
CA LEU A 213 0.27 5.43 -3.62
C LEU A 213 0.12 5.87 -5.09
N GLU A 214 0.92 5.31 -5.99
CA GLU A 214 0.81 5.55 -7.45
C GLU A 214 -0.57 5.12 -7.97
N THR A 215 -1.05 3.96 -7.54
CA THR A 215 -2.39 3.46 -7.90
C THR A 215 -3.50 4.39 -7.40
N ILE A 216 -3.38 4.89 -6.17
CA ILE A 216 -4.35 5.85 -5.61
C ILE A 216 -4.33 7.16 -6.40
N LEU A 217 -3.15 7.68 -6.74
CA LEU A 217 -3.01 8.92 -7.49
C LEU A 217 -3.58 8.79 -8.91
N HIS A 218 -3.28 7.70 -9.63
CA HIS A 218 -3.87 7.46 -10.95
C HIS A 218 -5.39 7.32 -10.90
N LYS A 219 -5.94 6.56 -9.93
CA LYS A 219 -7.41 6.50 -9.75
C LYS A 219 -8.02 7.85 -9.41
N THR A 220 -7.28 8.68 -8.68
CA THR A 220 -7.70 10.05 -8.36
C THR A 220 -7.72 10.92 -9.61
N GLU A 221 -6.70 10.83 -10.47
CA GLU A 221 -6.66 11.51 -11.77
C GLU A 221 -7.79 11.05 -12.70
N GLU A 222 -8.03 9.74 -12.80
CA GLU A 222 -9.14 9.16 -13.57
C GLU A 222 -10.48 9.71 -13.10
N ASN A 223 -10.73 9.74 -11.79
CA ASN A 223 -11.95 10.29 -11.21
C ASN A 223 -12.09 11.80 -11.44
N ALA A 224 -10.98 12.56 -11.32
CA ALA A 224 -10.97 13.99 -11.59
C ALA A 224 -11.25 14.29 -13.08
N ARG A 225 -10.67 13.48 -13.98
CA ARG A 225 -10.93 13.55 -15.42
C ARG A 225 -12.38 13.20 -15.74
N HIS A 226 -12.93 12.16 -15.13
CA HIS A 226 -14.34 11.79 -15.30
C HIS A 226 -15.27 12.95 -14.91
N ARG A 227 -14.98 13.64 -13.79
CA ARG A 227 -15.72 14.84 -13.38
C ARG A 227 -15.61 15.99 -14.40
N ASN A 228 -14.43 16.24 -14.93
CA ASN A 228 -14.24 17.32 -15.93
C ASN A 228 -14.82 16.94 -17.31
N ARG A 229 -14.96 15.66 -17.64
CA ARG A 229 -15.53 15.19 -18.91
C ARG A 229 -17.05 15.35 -18.98
N SER A 230 -17.74 15.25 -17.83
CA SER A 230 -19.17 15.57 -17.72
C SER A 230 -19.49 17.07 -17.80
N ASP A 231 -18.48 17.95 -17.69
CA ASP A 231 -18.62 19.41 -17.74
C ASP A 231 -18.09 20.02 -19.05
N ILE A 232 -17.93 19.19 -20.08
CA ILE A 232 -17.59 19.67 -21.42
C ILE A 232 -18.84 20.29 -22.04
N ASP A 233 -18.96 21.60 -21.92
CA ASP A 233 -19.88 22.39 -22.74
C ASP A 233 -19.38 22.36 -24.20
N THR A 234 -19.94 21.43 -24.99
CA THR A 234 -19.65 21.28 -26.42
C THR A 234 -19.86 22.58 -27.19
N THR A 235 -20.73 23.47 -26.71
CA THR A 235 -20.99 24.81 -27.26
C THR A 235 -19.80 25.77 -27.12
N ARG A 236 -18.87 25.47 -26.22
CA ARG A 236 -17.65 26.27 -25.95
C ARG A 236 -16.43 25.74 -26.70
N ILE A 237 -16.43 24.46 -27.09
CA ILE A 237 -15.32 23.79 -27.78
C ILE A 237 -15.54 23.76 -29.30
N ILE A 238 -16.78 23.63 -29.78
CA ILE A 238 -17.07 23.69 -31.21
C ILE A 238 -16.85 25.13 -31.69
N ALA A 239 -15.99 25.31 -32.70
CA ALA A 239 -15.75 26.60 -33.32
C ALA A 239 -17.08 27.21 -33.77
N ARG A 240 -17.51 28.31 -33.14
CA ARG A 240 -18.81 28.98 -33.38
C ARG A 240 -19.00 29.53 -34.80
N ASN A 241 -18.02 29.33 -35.69
CA ASN A 241 -17.96 29.88 -37.04
C ASN A 241 -17.76 28.80 -38.12
N MET A 242 -18.14 27.55 -37.85
CA MET A 242 -18.15 26.50 -38.86
C MET A 242 -19.32 26.74 -39.82
N GLN A 243 -19.05 27.03 -41.09
CA GLN A 243 -20.10 27.12 -42.12
C GLN A 243 -20.53 25.71 -42.52
N SER A 244 -21.82 25.53 -42.71
CA SER A 244 -22.43 24.26 -43.14
C SER A 244 -22.98 24.36 -44.56
N LEU A 245 -22.99 23.25 -45.29
CA LEU A 245 -23.69 23.14 -46.57
C LEU A 245 -25.12 22.67 -46.33
N THR A 246 -26.05 23.08 -47.20
CA THR A 246 -27.37 22.44 -47.36
C THR A 246 -27.45 21.73 -48.70
N LEU A 247 -28.40 20.81 -48.87
CA LEU A 247 -28.60 20.02 -50.10
C LEU A 247 -28.83 20.84 -51.38
N GLU A 248 -29.07 22.14 -51.26
CA GLU A 248 -29.27 23.07 -52.38
C GLU A 248 -27.95 23.63 -52.93
N HIS A 249 -26.85 23.50 -52.19
CA HIS A 249 -25.55 24.02 -52.59
C HIS A 249 -24.88 23.12 -53.63
N SER A 250 -24.27 23.75 -54.64
CA SER A 250 -23.50 23.02 -55.64
C SER A 250 -22.11 22.63 -55.12
N VAL A 251 -21.47 21.66 -55.76
CA VAL A 251 -20.08 21.26 -55.47
C VAL A 251 -19.11 22.45 -55.60
N ALA A 252 -19.37 23.37 -56.53
CA ALA A 252 -18.55 24.58 -56.71
C ALA A 252 -18.64 25.53 -55.50
N ASP A 253 -19.80 25.58 -54.84
CA ASP A 253 -20.00 26.39 -53.64
C ASP A 253 -19.33 25.73 -52.42
N ALA A 254 -19.40 24.41 -52.31
CA ALA A 254 -18.68 23.63 -51.31
C ALA A 254 -17.16 23.88 -51.36
N MET A 255 -16.58 23.86 -52.56
CA MET A 255 -15.15 24.12 -52.78
C MET A 255 -14.75 25.55 -52.40
N LYS A 256 -15.58 26.55 -52.69
CA LYS A 256 -15.33 27.95 -52.29
C LYS A 256 -15.37 28.13 -50.77
N ILE A 257 -16.29 27.45 -50.09
CA ILE A 257 -16.42 27.52 -48.63
C ILE A 257 -15.23 26.83 -47.96
N LEU A 258 -14.87 25.64 -48.41
CA LEU A 258 -13.69 24.91 -47.92
C LEU A 258 -12.39 25.71 -48.10
N ALA A 259 -12.19 26.32 -49.28
CA ALA A 259 -11.02 27.14 -49.57
C ALA A 259 -10.94 28.42 -48.69
N ARG A 260 -12.08 28.99 -48.28
CA ARG A 260 -12.14 30.17 -47.42
C ARG A 260 -11.91 29.87 -45.94
N GLN A 261 -12.39 28.73 -45.45
CA GLN A 261 -12.30 28.38 -44.02
C GLN A 261 -10.99 27.67 -43.66
N GLY A 262 -10.21 27.18 -44.64
CA GLY A 262 -8.97 26.44 -44.39
C GLY A 262 -9.18 25.11 -43.63
N GLY A 263 -10.44 24.66 -43.52
CA GLY A 263 -10.84 23.43 -42.85
C GLY A 263 -10.84 22.24 -43.81
N GLN A 264 -10.63 21.04 -43.26
CA GLN A 264 -10.59 19.79 -44.06
C GLN A 264 -11.97 19.17 -44.29
N TYR A 265 -12.99 19.62 -43.57
CA TYR A 265 -14.33 19.01 -43.55
C TYR A 265 -15.41 20.07 -43.47
N LEU A 266 -16.52 19.84 -44.17
CA LEU A 266 -17.73 20.65 -44.07
C LEU A 266 -18.95 19.76 -43.78
N PRO A 267 -19.73 20.01 -42.71
CA PRO A 267 -20.95 19.26 -42.45
C PRO A 267 -22.06 19.69 -43.43
N VAL A 268 -22.80 18.71 -43.94
CA VAL A 268 -24.02 18.91 -44.72
C VAL A 268 -25.22 18.77 -43.80
N LEU A 269 -26.08 19.79 -43.76
CA LEU A 269 -27.29 19.86 -42.96
C LEU A 269 -28.53 19.65 -43.84
N ASP A 270 -29.58 19.06 -43.25
CA ASP A 270 -30.93 19.09 -43.83
C ASP A 270 -31.67 20.40 -43.50
N ALA A 271 -32.94 20.48 -43.93
CA ALA A 271 -33.81 21.62 -43.68
C ALA A 271 -34.14 21.84 -42.19
N ASP A 272 -34.00 20.81 -41.35
CA ASP A 272 -34.21 20.84 -39.90
C ASP A 272 -32.88 21.10 -39.13
N HIS A 273 -31.81 21.52 -39.82
CA HIS A 273 -30.46 21.73 -39.28
C HIS A 273 -29.82 20.48 -38.65
N LYS A 274 -30.20 19.28 -39.09
CA LYS A 274 -29.54 18.04 -38.68
C LYS A 274 -28.41 17.67 -39.62
N VAL A 275 -27.29 17.20 -39.06
CA VAL A 275 -26.16 16.72 -39.85
C VAL A 275 -26.53 15.42 -40.56
N ILE A 276 -26.54 15.44 -41.88
CA ILE A 276 -26.86 14.31 -42.75
C ILE A 276 -25.63 13.77 -43.50
N GLY A 277 -24.52 14.51 -43.51
CA GLY A 277 -23.28 14.09 -44.15
C GLY A 277 -22.11 15.03 -43.86
N VAL A 278 -20.93 14.67 -44.37
CA VAL A 278 -19.71 15.49 -44.32
C VAL A 278 -19.06 15.43 -45.71
N ILE A 279 -18.61 16.57 -46.21
CA ILE A 279 -17.80 16.68 -47.44
C ILE A 279 -16.38 17.03 -47.02
N SER A 280 -15.40 16.25 -47.47
CA SER A 280 -13.99 16.55 -47.27
C SER A 280 -13.35 17.15 -48.52
N LEU A 281 -12.16 17.72 -48.38
CA LEU A 281 -11.40 18.25 -49.52
C LEU A 281 -10.92 17.17 -50.51
N VAL A 282 -11.08 15.89 -50.15
CA VAL A 282 -10.55 14.73 -50.88
C VAL A 282 -11.65 13.93 -51.59
N ASP A 283 -12.92 14.23 -51.30
CA ASP A 283 -14.10 13.59 -51.91
C ASP A 283 -14.58 14.37 -53.16
#